data_AF-K9UP80-F1
#
_entry.id   AF-K9UP80-F1
#
_cell.length_a   1.000
_cell.length_b   1.000
_cell.length_c   1.000
_cell.angle_alpha   90.00
_cell.angle_beta   90.00
_cell.angle_gamma   90.00
#
_symmetry.space_group_name_H-M   'P 1'
#
loop_
_entity.id
_entity.type
_entity.pdbx_description
1 polymer ?
#
loop_
_entity_poly.entity_id
_entity_poly.type
_entity_poly.pdbx_seq_one_letter_code
_entity_poly.pdbx_strand_id
1 'polypeptide(L)'
;MLPSEQILMWQQLFTRLSDLPSDSIPELKVSLRQTIDFFESEILTQDLDLPEPLAGKIRSYATESYRLLRLLPMDVMFMAAARNPTTVRQRRQAYQEKLTLSLEYCQAAIASLQS
;
A
#
# COMPACT_ATOMS: atom_id res chain seq x y z
N MET A 1 -13.58 14.94 -1.34
CA MET A 1 -13.42 13.71 -2.15
C MET A 1 -14.39 12.69 -1.59
N LEU A 2 -15.13 11.98 -2.45
CA LEU A 2 -16.03 10.93 -1.99
C LEU A 2 -15.22 9.76 -1.41
N PRO A 3 -15.75 9.00 -0.44
CA PRO A 3 -15.05 7.83 0.11
C PRO A 3 -14.64 6.79 -0.93
N SER A 4 -15.44 6.62 -2.00
CA SER A 4 -15.11 5.74 -3.12
C SER A 4 -13.91 6.24 -3.93
N GLU A 5 -13.82 7.54 -4.18
CA GLU A 5 -12.69 8.16 -4.89
C GLU A 5 -11.39 8.01 -4.08
N GLN A 6 -11.47 8.17 -2.75
CA GLN A 6 -10.35 7.93 -1.84
C GLN A 6 -9.81 6.50 -1.99
N ILE A 7 -10.68 5.49 -1.86
CA ILE A 7 -10.25 4.08 -1.91
C ILE A 7 -9.68 3.73 -3.30
N LEU A 8 -10.26 4.26 -4.38
CA LEU A 8 -9.73 4.08 -5.73
C LEU A 8 -8.33 4.68 -5.87
N MET A 9 -8.08 5.83 -5.25
CA MET A 9 -6.75 6.44 -5.25
C MET A 9 -5.72 5.58 -4.50
N TRP A 10 -6.11 4.96 -3.38
CA TRP A 10 -5.24 4.03 -2.64
C TRP A 10 -4.88 2.83 -3.51
N GLN A 11 -5.90 2.24 -4.16
CA GLN A 11 -5.72 1.13 -5.07
C GLN A 11 -4.74 1.50 -6.19
N GLN A 12 -4.91 2.67 -6.83
CA GLN A 12 -4.01 3.12 -7.90
C GLN A 12 -2.56 3.27 -7.44
N LEU A 13 -2.32 3.78 -6.23
CA LEU A 13 -0.96 3.92 -5.68
C LEU A 13 -0.31 2.55 -5.47
N PHE A 14 -1.04 1.59 -4.88
CA PHE A 14 -0.52 0.23 -4.68
C PHE A 14 -0.34 -0.52 -6.00
N THR A 15 -1.23 -0.34 -6.98
CA THR A 15 -1.07 -0.91 -8.33
C THR A 15 0.20 -0.38 -8.99
N ARG A 16 0.44 0.94 -8.95
CA ARG A 16 1.68 1.52 -9.51
C ARG A 16 2.93 0.93 -8.85
N LEU A 17 2.92 0.73 -7.52
CA LEU A 17 4.05 0.11 -6.81
C LEU A 17 4.25 -1.37 -7.17
N SER A 18 3.17 -2.09 -7.48
CA SER A 18 3.20 -3.49 -7.92
C SER A 18 3.71 -3.65 -9.35
N ASP A 19 3.39 -2.69 -10.24
CA ASP A 19 3.79 -2.71 -11.64
C ASP A 19 5.26 -2.31 -11.87
N LEU A 20 5.90 -1.72 -10.86
CA LEU A 20 7.30 -1.33 -10.96
C LEU A 20 8.21 -2.56 -11.13
N PRO A 21 9.22 -2.48 -12.02
CA PRO A 21 10.23 -3.50 -12.12
C PRO A 21 10.93 -3.70 -10.78
N SER A 22 10.75 -4.88 -10.19
CA SER A 22 11.28 -5.21 -8.87
C SER A 22 12.83 -5.26 -8.81
N ASP A 23 13.50 -5.16 -9.96
CA ASP A 23 14.96 -5.05 -10.10
C ASP A 23 15.48 -3.60 -10.01
N SER A 24 14.60 -2.60 -10.17
CA SER A 24 14.98 -1.19 -10.17
C SER A 24 14.90 -0.59 -8.76
N ILE A 25 15.89 -0.92 -7.92
CA ILE A 25 15.97 -0.45 -6.54
C ILE A 25 15.86 1.09 -6.41
N PRO A 26 16.53 1.93 -7.24
CA PRO A 26 16.40 3.38 -7.13
C PRO A 26 14.97 3.87 -7.38
N GLU A 27 14.30 3.35 -8.42
CA GLU A 27 12.92 3.74 -8.75
C GLU A 27 11.92 3.27 -7.70
N LEU A 28 12.11 2.06 -7.16
CA LEU A 28 11.31 1.56 -6.03
C LEU A 28 11.44 2.47 -4.82
N LYS A 29 12.65 2.91 -4.46
CA LYS A 29 12.87 3.82 -3.33
C LYS A 29 12.16 5.17 -3.51
N VAL A 30 12.28 5.75 -4.70
CA VAL A 30 11.63 7.04 -5.01
C VAL A 30 10.11 6.90 -4.96
N SER A 31 9.57 5.87 -5.62
CA SER A 31 8.13 5.64 -5.71
C SER A 31 7.53 5.30 -4.35
N LEU A 32 8.20 4.46 -3.55
CA LEU A 32 7.76 4.17 -2.18
C LEU A 32 7.71 5.40 -1.31
N ARG A 33 8.74 6.25 -1.36
CA ARG A 33 8.75 7.50 -0.59
C ARG A 33 7.58 8.40 -1.00
N GLN A 34 7.39 8.60 -2.31
CA GLN A 34 6.28 9.41 -2.82
C GLN A 34 4.91 8.84 -2.41
N THR A 35 4.72 7.53 -2.49
CA THR A 35 3.48 6.89 -2.07
C THR A 35 3.26 7.00 -0.56
N ILE A 36 4.30 6.84 0.26
CA ILE A 36 4.22 7.02 1.72
C ILE A 36 3.85 8.46 2.06
N ASP A 37 4.58 9.43 1.53
CA ASP A 37 4.35 10.86 1.80
C ASP A 37 2.93 11.27 1.41
N PHE A 38 2.45 10.77 0.26
CA PHE A 38 1.08 10.99 -0.20
C PHE A 38 0.05 10.33 0.71
N PHE A 39 0.28 9.07 1.11
CA PHE A 39 -0.64 8.34 1.99
C PHE A 39 -0.70 8.95 3.39
N GLU A 40 0.42 9.44 3.92
CA GLU A 40 0.45 10.13 5.21
C GLU A 40 -0.29 11.47 5.17
N SER A 41 -0.08 12.28 4.13
CA SER A 41 -0.65 13.63 4.03
C SER A 41 -2.15 13.64 3.76
N GLU A 42 -2.61 12.80 2.83
CA GLU A 42 -3.98 12.86 2.32
C GLU A 42 -4.91 11.84 2.97
N ILE A 43 -4.39 10.68 3.40
CA ILE A 43 -5.26 9.50 3.60
C ILE A 43 -5.49 9.21 5.10
N LEU A 44 -4.51 9.50 5.96
CA LEU A 44 -4.64 9.29 7.40
C LEU A 44 -5.36 10.44 8.13
N THR A 45 -5.53 11.58 7.47
CA THR A 45 -6.06 12.82 8.06
C THR A 45 -7.51 13.10 7.65
N GLN A 46 -8.06 12.35 6.69
CA GLN A 46 -9.41 12.58 6.17
C GLN A 46 -10.46 11.83 6.99
N ASP A 47 -11.44 12.58 7.49
CA ASP A 47 -12.64 12.01 8.09
C ASP A 47 -13.52 11.43 6.97
N LEU A 48 -13.91 10.17 7.11
CA LEU A 48 -14.75 9.51 6.12
C LEU A 48 -16.19 9.95 6.35
N ASP A 49 -16.80 10.60 5.37
CA ASP A 49 -18.23 10.96 5.39
C ASP A 49 -19.10 9.70 5.17
N LEU A 50 -19.06 8.80 6.15
CA LEU A 50 -19.74 7.51 6.18
C LEU A 50 -20.33 7.28 7.57
N PRO A 51 -21.50 6.62 7.68
CA PRO A 51 -22.03 6.25 8.98
C PRO A 51 -21.21 5.11 9.60
N GLU A 52 -21.21 5.03 10.94
CA GLU A 52 -20.75 3.84 11.64
C GLU A 52 -21.75 2.68 11.45
N PRO A 53 -21.31 1.41 11.41
CA PRO A 53 -19.93 0.92 11.64
C PRO A 53 -19.05 0.90 10.37
N LEU A 54 -19.58 1.35 9.23
CA LEU A 54 -18.89 1.29 7.94
C LEU A 54 -17.63 2.16 7.94
N ALA A 55 -17.72 3.38 8.46
CA ALA A 55 -16.56 4.27 8.61
C ALA A 55 -15.43 3.62 9.41
N GLY A 56 -15.72 2.99 10.56
CA GLY A 56 -14.74 2.24 11.34
C GLY A 56 -14.07 1.10 10.57
N LYS A 57 -14.84 0.36 9.77
CA LYS A 57 -14.31 -0.73 8.93
C LYS A 57 -13.34 -0.22 7.86
N ILE A 58 -13.70 0.86 7.16
CA ILE A 58 -12.83 1.47 6.14
C ILE A 58 -11.55 2.05 6.78
N ARG A 59 -11.64 2.72 7.95
CA ARG A 59 -10.46 3.19 8.71
C ARG A 59 -9.54 2.04 9.10
N SER A 60 -10.08 0.88 9.46
CA SER A 60 -9.28 -0.31 9.75
C SER A 60 -8.49 -0.77 8.51
N TYR A 61 -9.12 -0.82 7.34
CA TYR A 61 -8.44 -1.17 6.08
C TYR A 61 -7.35 -0.18 5.70
N ALA A 62 -7.61 1.13 5.87
CA ALA A 62 -6.62 2.17 5.64
C ALA A 62 -5.40 2.02 6.57
N THR A 63 -5.66 1.76 7.85
CA THR A 63 -4.63 1.58 8.89
C THR A 63 -3.73 0.38 8.58
N GLU A 64 -4.31 -0.77 8.23
CA GLU A 64 -3.54 -1.96 7.88
C GLU A 64 -2.75 -1.78 6.58
N SER A 65 -3.34 -1.14 5.57
CA SER A 65 -2.66 -0.82 4.32
C SER A 65 -1.45 0.08 4.56
N TYR A 66 -1.61 1.14 5.37
CA TYR A 66 -0.52 2.02 5.76
C TYR A 66 0.57 1.30 6.56
N ARG A 67 0.18 0.43 7.49
CA ARG A 67 1.13 -0.40 8.26
C ARG A 67 1.99 -1.25 7.32
N LEU A 68 1.39 -1.90 6.33
CA LEU A 68 2.12 -2.70 5.33
C LEU A 68 3.02 -1.83 4.46
N LEU A 69 2.51 -0.69 3.97
CA LEU A 69 3.25 0.27 3.15
C LEU A 69 4.54 0.73 3.85
N ARG A 70 4.49 1.00 5.16
CA ARG A 70 5.67 1.41 5.95
C ARG A 70 6.74 0.33 6.12
N LEU A 71 6.41 -0.94 5.89
CA LEU A 71 7.38 -2.04 5.95
C LEU A 71 8.13 -2.24 4.63
N LEU A 72 7.55 -1.82 3.50
CA LEU A 72 8.13 -2.01 2.17
C LEU A 72 9.51 -1.34 1.98
N PRO A 73 9.80 -0.14 2.53
CA PRO A 73 11.15 0.43 2.45
C PRO A 73 12.23 -0.47 3.03
N MET A 74 11.92 -1.20 4.11
CA MET A 74 12.84 -2.13 4.73
C MET A 74 13.11 -3.34 3.81
N ASP A 75 12.09 -3.88 3.15
CA ASP A 75 12.26 -4.95 2.17
C ASP A 75 13.13 -4.50 0.99
N VAL A 76 12.94 -3.28 0.48
CA VAL A 76 13.77 -2.69 -0.58
C VAL A 76 15.22 -2.47 -0.11
N MET A 77 15.44 -2.04 1.12
CA MET A 77 16.78 -1.95 1.69
C MET A 77 17.46 -3.33 1.78
N PHE A 78 16.72 -4.36 2.22
CA PHE A 78 17.27 -5.72 2.27
C PHE A 78 17.55 -6.28 0.88
N MET A 79 16.69 -6.04 -0.11
CA MET A 79 16.95 -6.40 -1.50
C MET A 79 18.25 -5.75 -2.02
N ALA A 80 18.45 -4.47 -1.73
CA ALA A 80 19.62 -3.72 -2.16
C ALA A 80 20.94 -4.19 -1.51
N ALA A 81 20.89 -4.63 -0.26
CA ALA A 81 22.07 -5.04 0.50
C ALA A 81 22.40 -6.54 0.35
N ALA A 82 21.45 -7.35 -0.11
CA ALA A 82 21.60 -8.79 -0.21
C ALA A 82 22.59 -9.18 -1.33
N ARG A 83 23.58 -10.00 -0.96
CA ARG A 83 24.54 -10.59 -1.91
C ARG A 83 24.14 -12.00 -2.38
N ASN A 84 23.21 -12.63 -1.68
CA ASN A 84 22.71 -13.97 -2.02
C ASN A 84 21.44 -13.84 -2.87
N PRO A 85 21.42 -14.39 -4.10
CA PRO A 85 20.24 -14.36 -4.97
C PRO A 85 18.97 -14.96 -4.36
N THR A 86 19.10 -15.97 -3.51
CA THR A 86 17.97 -16.57 -2.79
C THR A 86 17.35 -15.59 -1.81
N THR A 87 18.17 -14.83 -1.08
CA THR A 87 17.69 -13.78 -0.16
C THR A 87 17.02 -12.65 -0.92
N VAL A 88 17.56 -12.23 -2.07
CA VAL A 88 16.91 -11.24 -2.94
C VAL A 88 15.52 -11.71 -3.37
N ARG A 89 15.38 -12.95 -3.85
CA ARG A 89 14.09 -13.53 -4.25
C ARG A 89 13.09 -13.59 -3.11
N GLN A 90 13.51 -14.05 -1.91
CA GLN A 90 12.63 -14.09 -0.73
C GLN A 90 12.14 -12.70 -0.33
N ARG A 91 13.02 -11.69 -0.37
CA ARG A 91 12.63 -10.30 -0.04
C ARG A 91 11.72 -9.70 -1.10
N ARG A 92 11.94 -10.02 -2.37
CA ARG A 92 11.02 -9.63 -3.45
C ARG A 92 9.63 -10.26 -3.28
N GLN A 93 9.56 -11.54 -2.97
CA GLN A 93 8.31 -12.21 -2.69
C GLN A 93 7.58 -11.56 -1.51
N ALA A 94 8.29 -11.32 -0.40
CA ALA A 94 7.70 -10.67 0.77
C ALA A 94 7.22 -9.22 0.48
N TYR A 95 7.89 -8.50 -0.42
CA TYR A 95 7.46 -7.19 -0.89
C TYR A 95 6.15 -7.30 -1.69
N GLN A 96 6.08 -8.24 -2.64
CA GLN A 96 4.90 -8.48 -3.47
C GLN A 96 3.69 -8.92 -2.63
N GLU A 97 3.88 -9.85 -1.69
CA GLU A 97 2.80 -10.32 -0.79
C GLU A 97 2.17 -9.17 0.01
N LYS A 98 2.98 -8.23 0.52
CA LYS A 98 2.47 -7.06 1.25
C LYS A 98 1.70 -6.10 0.35
N LEU A 99 2.13 -5.91 -0.89
CA LEU A 99 1.39 -5.09 -1.86
C LEU A 99 0.07 -5.76 -2.26
N THR A 100 0.07 -7.07 -2.50
CA THR A 100 -1.15 -7.83 -2.76
C THR A 100 -2.14 -7.68 -1.62
N LEU A 101 -1.71 -7.86 -0.37
CA LEU A 101 -2.57 -7.69 0.80
C LEU A 101 -3.10 -6.25 0.93
N SER A 102 -2.29 -5.24 0.60
CA SER A 102 -2.74 -3.83 0.58
C SER A 102 -3.82 -3.58 -0.49
N LEU A 103 -3.69 -4.23 -1.67
CA LEU A 103 -4.70 -4.19 -2.72
C LEU A 103 -5.99 -4.92 -2.32
N GLU A 104 -5.88 -6.04 -1.61
CA GLU A 104 -7.04 -6.78 -1.07
C GLU A 104 -7.81 -5.93 -0.06
N TYR A 105 -7.14 -5.16 0.80
CA TYR A 105 -7.81 -4.20 1.70
C TYR A 105 -8.55 -3.11 0.92
N CYS A 106 -7.98 -2.60 -0.18
CA CYS A 106 -8.68 -1.65 -1.05
C CYS A 106 -9.92 -2.29 -1.69
N GLN A 107 -9.82 -3.53 -2.17
CA GLN A 107 -10.96 -4.26 -2.75
C GLN A 107 -12.06 -4.53 -1.71
N ALA A 108 -11.69 -4.94 -0.50
CA ALA A 108 -12.63 -5.15 0.60
C ALA A 108 -13.32 -3.85 1.02
N ALA A 109 -12.61 -2.73 0.99
CA ALA A 109 -13.14 -1.40 1.23
C ALA A 109 -14.16 -1.00 0.14
N ILE A 110 -13.83 -1.18 -1.15
CA ILE A 110 -14.76 -0.93 -2.27
C ILE A 110 -16.02 -1.79 -2.14
N ALA A 111 -15.87 -3.10 -1.88
CA ALA A 111 -16.99 -4.02 -1.73
C ALA A 111 -17.91 -3.63 -0.56
N SER A 112 -17.34 -3.09 0.53
CA SER A 112 -18.10 -2.62 1.69
C SER A 112 -18.90 -1.34 1.41
N LEU A 113 -18.55 -0.57 0.37
CA LEU A 113 -19.35 0.60 -0.05
C LEU A 113 -20.51 0.22 -0.99
N GLN A 114 -20.52 -1.00 -1.54
CA GLN A 114 -21.53 -1.49 -2.48
C GLN A 114 -22.60 -2.36 -1.82
N SER A 115 -22.39 -2.73 -0.55
CA SER A 115 -23.29 -3.54 0.27
C SER A 115 -24.24 -2.69 1.11
#